data_AF-A0A2E1K9T8-F1
#
_entry.id   AF-A0A2E1K9T8-F1
#
_cell.length_a   1.000
_cell.length_b   1.000
_cell.length_c   1.000
_cell.angle_alpha   90.00
_cell.angle_beta   90.00
_cell.angle_gamma   90.00
#
_symmetry.space_group_name_H-M   'P 1'
#
loop_
_entity.id
_entity.type
_entity.pdbx_description
1 polymer ?
#
loop_
_entity_poly.entity_id
_entity_poly.type
_entity_poly.pdbx_seq_one_letter_code
_entity_poly.pdbx_strand_id
1 'polypeptide(L)' 'MTSNFVSAAELMAKVLGMPGYAFAIIDHPVSSANDRELEARALQTMVAIDELVLAMRSQLPSDSEI' A
#
# COMPACT_ATOMS: atom_id res chain seq x y z
N MET A 1 -2.18 -2.12 -4.27
CA MET A 1 -3.53 -2.24 -4.87
C MET A 1 -3.55 -1.43 -6.15
N THR A 2 -4.14 -1.91 -7.26
CA THR A 2 -4.22 -1.04 -8.45
C THR A 2 -5.33 0.01 -8.30
N SER A 3 -5.15 1.21 -8.84
CA SER A 3 -6.06 2.37 -8.67
C SER A 3 -7.56 2.04 -8.81
N ASN A 4 -7.94 1.19 -9.77
CA ASN A 4 -9.34 0.78 -10.00
C ASN A 4 -9.98 -0.02 -8.84
N PHE A 5 -9.21 -0.56 -7.90
CA PHE A 5 -9.68 -1.45 -6.83
C PHE A 5 -9.49 -0.86 -5.42
N VAL A 6 -9.11 0.42 -5.32
CA VAL A 6 -8.90 1.10 -4.03
C VAL A 6 -10.16 1.06 -3.16
N SER A 7 -11.32 1.39 -3.71
CA SER A 7 -12.58 1.40 -2.95
C SER A 7 -12.97 0.00 -2.44
N ALA A 8 -12.69 -1.04 -3.21
CA ALA A 8 -12.91 -2.42 -2.79
C ALA A 8 -11.97 -2.81 -1.64
N ALA A 9 -10.68 -2.44 -1.72
CA ALA A 9 -9.72 -2.67 -0.66
C ALA A 9 -10.11 -1.95 0.64
N GLU A 10 -10.53 -0.68 0.54
CA GLU A 10 -11.02 0.10 1.69
C GLU A 10 -12.27 -0.51 2.31
N LEU A 11 -13.20 -1.00 1.49
CA LEU A 11 -14.39 -1.71 1.99
C LEU A 11 -14.00 -2.98 2.74
N MET A 12 -13.11 -3.80 2.17
CA MET A 12 -12.65 -5.03 2.83
C MET A 12 -11.92 -4.73 4.14
N ALA A 13 -11.09 -3.69 4.18
CA ALA A 13 -10.42 -3.25 5.41
C ALA A 13 -11.43 -2.91 6.51
N LYS A 14 -12.51 -2.21 6.18
CA LYS A 14 -13.61 -1.92 7.13
C LYS A 14 -14.31 -3.20 7.60
N VAL A 15 -14.65 -4.11 6.68
CA VAL A 15 -15.33 -5.38 6.99
C VAL A 15 -14.48 -6.25 7.92
N LEU A 16 -13.17 -6.25 7.72
CA LEU A 16 -12.23 -7.05 8.51
C LEU A 16 -11.82 -6.39 9.85
N GLY A 17 -12.44 -5.26 10.22
CA GLY A 17 -12.14 -4.57 11.48
C GLY A 17 -10.85 -3.77 11.47
N MET A 18 -10.28 -3.48 10.30
CA MET A 18 -9.05 -2.71 10.10
C MET A 18 -9.32 -1.41 9.30
N PRO A 19 -10.25 -0.54 9.71
CA PRO A 19 -10.50 0.70 8.99
C PRO A 19 -9.23 1.56 8.92
N GLY A 20 -8.92 2.08 7.73
CA GLY A 20 -7.70 2.85 7.52
C GLY A 20 -6.42 2.01 7.34
N TYR A 21 -6.54 0.68 7.16
CA TYR A 21 -5.40 -0.16 6.80
C TYR A 21 -4.69 0.40 5.57
N ALA A 22 -3.43 0.80 5.74
CA ALA A 22 -2.68 1.49 4.73
C ALA A 22 -2.08 0.51 3.70
N PHE A 23 -2.09 0.89 2.43
CA PHE A 23 -1.53 0.10 1.33
C PHE A 23 -1.04 1.01 0.20
N ALA A 24 0.00 0.57 -0.52
CA ALA A 24 0.49 1.31 -1.68
C ALA A 24 -0.45 1.15 -2.88
N ILE A 25 -0.57 2.20 -3.69
CA ILE A 25 -1.40 2.21 -4.90
C ILE A 25 -0.50 2.15 -6.13
N ILE A 26 -0.85 1.28 -7.08
CA ILE A 26 -0.19 1.14 -8.37
C ILE A 26 -1.14 1.63 -9.45
N ASP A 27 -0.69 2.51 -10.34
CA ASP A 27 -1.56 2.99 -11.41
C ASP A 27 -1.93 1.89 -12.41
N HIS A 28 -3.22 1.83 -12.76
CA HIS A 28 -3.78 0.92 -13.75
C HIS A 28 -3.70 1.55 -15.17
N PRO A 29 -3.55 0.75 -16.26
CA PRO A 29 -3.42 -0.71 -16.31
C PRO A 29 -1.99 -1.21 -16.10
N VAL A 30 -1.85 -2.24 -15.25
CA VAL A 30 -0.58 -2.96 -15.05
C VAL A 30 -0.36 -4.00 -16.15
N SER A 31 -1.42 -4.70 -16.58
CA SER A 31 -1.32 -5.85 -17.49
C SER A 31 -0.90 -5.52 -18.92
N SER A 32 -1.01 -4.25 -19.33
CA SER A 32 -0.66 -3.80 -20.69
C SER A 32 0.60 -2.93 -20.71
N ALA A 33 1.29 -2.78 -19.58
CA ALA A 33 2.51 -1.99 -19.51
C ALA A 33 3.70 -2.77 -20.06
N ASN A 34 4.60 -2.05 -20.72
CA ASN A 34 5.89 -2.58 -21.11
C ASN A 34 6.86 -2.61 -19.92
N ASP A 35 8.01 -3.27 -20.09
CA ASP A 35 8.99 -3.47 -19.01
C ASP A 35 9.47 -2.16 -18.36
N ARG A 36 9.67 -1.10 -19.14
CA ARG A 36 10.11 0.20 -18.61
C ARG A 36 9.02 0.86 -17.78
N GLU A 37 7.77 0.77 -18.22
CA GLU A 37 6.62 1.27 -17.48
C GLU A 37 6.39 0.47 -16.19
N LEU A 38 6.60 -0.85 -16.23
CA LEU A 38 6.53 -1.71 -15.06
C LEU A 38 7.65 -1.39 -14.05
N GLU A 39 8.87 -1.20 -14.53
CA GLU A 39 10.01 -0.80 -13.69
C GLU A 39 9.76 0.54 -13.01
N ALA A 40 9.30 1.56 -13.76
CA ALA A 40 8.99 2.87 -13.21
C ALA A 40 7.93 2.79 -12.10
N ARG A 41 6.86 2.02 -12.33
CA ARG A 41 5.81 1.81 -11.32
C ARG A 41 6.31 1.04 -10.11
N ALA A 42 7.16 0.04 -10.30
CA ALA A 42 7.75 -0.71 -9.21
C ALA A 42 8.58 0.21 -8.30
N LEU A 43 9.45 1.04 -8.90
CA LEU A 43 10.27 2.01 -8.17
C LEU A 43 9.40 3.02 -7.40
N GLN A 44 8.36 3.57 -8.04
CA GLN A 44 7.42 4.48 -7.38
C GLN A 44 6.69 3.80 -6.21
N THR A 45 6.27 2.55 -6.41
CA THR A 45 5.56 1.78 -5.38
C THR A 45 6.47 1.43 -4.21
N MET A 46 7.75 1.16 -4.44
CA MET A 46 8.73 0.91 -3.39
C MET A 46 8.88 2.11 -2.45
N VAL A 47 8.96 3.33 -3.01
CA VAL A 47 9.00 4.57 -2.20
C VAL A 47 7.77 4.69 -1.31
N ALA A 48 6.57 4.44 -1.87
CA ALA A 48 5.34 4.46 -1.09
C ALA A 48 5.32 3.38 0.02
N ILE A 49 5.86 2.19 -0.26
CA ILE A 49 5.95 1.11 0.75
C ILE A 49 6.89 1.51 1.89
N ASP A 50 8.03 2.14 1.60
CA ASP A 50 8.96 2.58 2.63
C ASP A 50 8.30 3.57 3.61
N GLU A 51 7.50 4.50 3.09
CA GLU A 51 6.71 5.44 3.91
C GLU A 51 5.70 4.70 4.80
N LEU A 52 5.00 3.71 4.26
CA LEU A 52 4.02 2.90 5.01
C LEU A 52 4.69 2.08 6.11
N VAL A 53 5.82 1.45 5.83
CA VAL A 53 6.57 0.66 6.82
C VAL A 53 7.10 1.58 7.93
N LEU A 54 7.60 2.76 7.58
CA LEU A 54 8.08 3.73 8.56
C LEU A 54 6.95 4.23 9.46
N ALA A 55 5.79 4.55 8.88
CA ALA A 55 4.60 4.96 9.61
C ALA A 55 4.04 3.84 10.52
N MET A 56 4.15 2.57 10.11
CA MET A 56 3.74 1.44 10.95
C MET A 56 4.67 1.28 12.16
N ARG A 57 5.98 1.46 11.98
CA ARG A 57 6.96 1.36 13.07
C ARG A 57 6.75 2.40 14.17
N SER A 58 6.27 3.60 13.84
CA SER A 58 6.00 4.63 14.84
C SER A 58 4.71 4.40 15.64
N GLN A 59 3.83 3.50 15.17
CA GLN A 59 2.56 3.17 15.81
C GLN A 59 2.64 1.92 16.70
N LEU A 60 3.75 1.18 16.66
CA LEU A 60 3.99 0.06 17.57
C LEU A 60 4.39 0.61 18.96
N PRO A 61 3.78 0.11 20.05
CA PRO A 61 4.21 0.47 21.40
C PRO A 61 5.68 0.10 21.59
N SER A 62 6.38 0.90 22.39
CA SER A 62 7.79 0.64 22.68
C SER A 62 7.94 -0.70 23.41
N ASP A 63 9.04 -1.43 23.17
CA ASP A 63 9.31 -2.73 23.82
C ASP A 63 9.30 -2.67 25.37
N SER A 64 9.24 -1.47 25.97
CA SER A 64 9.07 -1.27 27.41
C SER A 64 7.62 -1.33 27.92
N GLU A 65 6.63 -1.49 27.05
CA GLU A 65 5.19 -1.47 27.40
C GLU A 65 4.48 -2.84 27.26
N ILE A 66 5.23 -3.93 27.00
CA ILE A 66 4.76 -5.33 26.96
C ILE A 66 5.46 -6.14 28.06
#